data_AF-A0A9P5T388-F1
#
_entry.id   AF-A0A9P5T388-F1
#
_cell.length_a   1.000
_cell.length_b   1.000
_cell.length_c   1.000
_cell.angle_alpha   90.00
_cell.angle_beta   90.00
_cell.angle_gamma   90.00
#
_symmetry.space_group_name_H-M   'P 1'
#
loop_
_entity.id
_entity.type
_entity.pdbx_description
1 polymer ?
#
loop_
_entity_poly.entity_id
_entity_poly.type
_entity_poly.pdbx_seq_one_letter_code
_entity_poly.pdbx_strand_id
1 'polypeptide(L)'
;MSAPNSSGSAAASAVGTVHQLPLELIDTCIGSRIWVIMKSDKEFVGTLKYFDDYVNMVLEDVTEYDNTPEGRRTTQLEQILLNGGHICMLIPGGEGPQ
;
A
#
# COMPACT_ATOMS: atom_id res chain seq x y z
N MET A 1 14.98 -34.60 -36.69
CA MET A 1 14.26 -34.12 -35.49
C MET A 1 14.16 -32.62 -35.62
N SER A 2 13.01 -32.13 -36.07
CA SER A 2 12.71 -30.72 -36.36
C SER A 2 11.94 -30.09 -35.20
N ALA A 3 12.22 -28.82 -34.90
CA ALA A 3 11.59 -27.93 -33.90
C ALA A 3 10.12 -27.57 -34.28
N PRO A 4 9.32 -26.69 -33.59
CA PRO A 4 9.68 -25.71 -32.53
C PRO A 4 8.62 -25.35 -31.42
N ASN A 5 9.12 -24.66 -30.36
CA ASN A 5 8.63 -23.48 -29.61
C ASN A 5 7.14 -23.25 -29.20
N SER A 6 6.91 -22.88 -27.93
CA SER A 6 5.86 -21.92 -27.48
C SER A 6 6.18 -21.42 -26.05
N SER A 7 6.87 -20.28 -25.90
CA SER A 7 6.28 -18.94 -25.67
C SER A 7 5.42 -18.80 -24.41
N GLY A 8 6.07 -18.42 -23.30
CA GLY A 8 5.43 -17.81 -22.14
C GLY A 8 6.14 -16.49 -21.83
N SER A 9 5.81 -15.44 -22.58
CA SER A 9 6.20 -14.07 -22.28
C SER A 9 5.24 -13.52 -21.22
N ALA A 10 5.74 -13.24 -20.02
CA ALA A 10 5.10 -12.32 -19.10
C ALA A 10 6.05 -11.14 -18.91
N ALA A 11 5.55 -9.96 -19.26
CA ALA A 11 6.32 -8.76 -19.51
C ALA A 11 7.25 -8.41 -18.35
N ALA A 12 8.55 -8.34 -18.63
CA ALA A 12 9.45 -7.53 -17.83
C ALA A 12 9.07 -6.08 -18.07
N SER A 13 8.24 -5.52 -17.18
CA SER A 13 7.86 -4.11 -17.19
C SER A 13 9.14 -3.28 -17.18
N ALA A 14 9.35 -2.52 -18.25
CA ALA A 14 10.52 -1.68 -18.41
C ALA A 14 10.61 -0.72 -17.22
N VAL A 15 11.64 -0.88 -16.37
CA VAL A 15 12.01 0.12 -15.38
C VAL A 15 12.70 1.24 -16.15
N GLY A 16 11.89 2.08 -16.81
CA GLY A 16 12.33 3.42 -17.16
C GLY A 16 12.73 4.12 -15.87
N THR A 17 13.77 4.95 -15.90
CA THR A 17 14.12 5.80 -14.77
C THR A 17 12.97 6.77 -14.52
N VAL A 18 11.99 6.35 -13.72
CA VAL A 18 10.80 7.13 -13.46
C VAL A 18 11.19 8.21 -12.47
N HIS A 19 11.35 9.45 -12.96
CA HIS A 19 11.26 10.63 -12.11
C HIS A 19 9.78 10.81 -11.74
N GLN A 20 9.27 9.89 -10.91
CA GLN A 20 7.92 9.94 -10.38
C GLN A 20 7.94 10.81 -9.13
N LEU A 21 7.07 11.82 -9.09
CA LEU A 21 6.93 12.62 -7.87
C LEU A 21 6.30 11.75 -6.77
N PRO A 22 6.66 11.94 -5.49
CA PRO A 22 6.08 11.16 -4.40
C PRO A 22 4.54 11.18 -4.39
N LEU A 23 3.93 12.32 -4.71
CA LEU A 23 2.46 12.44 -4.79
C LEU A 23 1.88 11.72 -6.01
N GLU A 24 2.60 11.66 -7.13
CA GLU A 24 2.17 10.88 -8.31
C GLU A 24 2.17 9.39 -8.00
N LEU A 25 3.13 8.90 -7.21
CA LEU A 25 3.14 7.51 -6.78
C LEU A 25 1.88 7.20 -5.93
N ILE A 26 1.51 8.08 -5.01
CA ILE A 26 0.29 7.90 -4.19
C ILE A 26 -0.97 7.95 -5.05
N ASP A 27 -1.03 8.85 -6.04
CA ASP A 27 -2.13 8.94 -7.00
C ASP A 27 -2.33 7.62 -7.77
N THR A 28 -1.24 6.99 -8.22
CA THR A 28 -1.33 5.66 -8.88
C THR A 28 -1.85 4.54 -7.96
N CYS A 29 -1.83 4.74 -6.65
CA CYS A 29 -2.33 3.77 -5.68
C CYS A 29 -3.83 3.91 -5.39
N ILE A 30 -4.53 4.92 -5.93
CA ILE A 30 -5.97 5.07 -5.75
C ILE A 30 -6.70 3.84 -6.31
N GLY A 31 -7.63 3.29 -5.53
CA GLY A 31 -8.35 2.05 -5.84
C GLY A 31 -7.54 0.78 -5.58
N SER A 32 -6.26 0.89 -5.21
CA SER A 32 -5.39 -0.23 -4.89
C SER A 32 -5.21 -0.41 -3.39
N ARG A 33 -4.86 -1.64 -2.98
CA ARG A 33 -4.48 -1.94 -1.60
C ARG A 33 -3.12 -1.33 -1.29
N ILE A 34 -3.01 -0.67 -0.15
CA ILE A 34 -1.78 -0.10 0.37
C ILE A 34 -1.56 -0.54 1.81
N TRP A 35 -0.31 -0.52 2.23
CA TRP A 35 0.08 -0.71 3.61
C TRP A 35 0.73 0.58 4.13
N VAL A 36 0.12 1.18 5.13
CA VAL A 36 0.54 2.43 5.78
C VAL A 36 1.11 2.10 7.15
N ILE A 37 2.34 2.53 7.39
CA ILE A 37 3.03 2.38 8.67
C ILE A 37 3.08 3.75 9.34
N MET A 38 2.56 3.84 10.56
CA MET A 38 2.56 5.07 11.34
C MET A 38 3.87 5.23 12.11
N LYS A 39 4.09 6.40 12.68
CA LYS A 39 5.19 6.66 13.63
C LYS A 39 5.02 5.91 14.96
N SER A 40 3.78 5.56 15.32
CA SER A 40 3.48 4.67 16.44
C SER A 40 3.61 3.21 16.02
N ASP A 41 3.43 2.29 16.96
CA ASP A 41 3.39 0.83 16.74
C ASP A 41 2.09 0.36 16.04
N LYS A 42 1.50 1.21 15.19
CA LYS A 42 0.25 0.97 14.46
C LYS A 42 0.48 0.99 12.96
N GLU A 43 -0.21 0.09 12.29
CA GLU A 43 -0.11 -0.08 10.85
C GLU A 43 -1.50 -0.38 10.27
N PHE A 44 -1.71 0.02 9.02
CA PHE A 44 -3.00 -0.10 8.36
C PHE A 44 -2.83 -0.69 6.98
N VAL A 45 -3.58 -1.73 6.67
CA VAL A 45 -3.70 -2.28 5.30
C VAL A 45 -5.10 -2.03 4.82
N GLY A 46 -5.27 -1.35 3.71
CA GLY A 46 -6.60 -1.00 3.19
C GLY A 46 -6.55 -0.50 1.76
N THR A 47 -7.72 -0.31 1.15
CA THR A 47 -7.83 0.24 -0.20
C THR A 47 -7.83 1.75 -0.14
N LEU A 48 -6.86 2.40 -0.80
CA LEU A 48 -6.80 3.86 -0.86
C LEU A 48 -7.92 4.39 -1.75
N LYS A 49 -8.75 5.31 -1.23
CA LYS A 49 -9.78 5.99 -2.01
C LYS A 49 -9.38 7.37 -2.43
N TYR A 50 -8.96 8.17 -1.47
CA TYR A 50 -8.63 9.58 -1.67
C TYR A 50 -7.48 9.97 -0.76
N PHE A 51 -6.70 10.96 -1.18
CA PHE A 51 -5.73 11.64 -0.34
C PHE A 51 -5.74 13.14 -0.63
N ASP A 52 -5.14 13.94 0.25
CA ASP A 52 -4.97 15.39 0.05
C ASP A 52 -3.47 15.78 -0.01
N ASP A 53 -3.20 17.07 -0.20
CA ASP A 53 -1.81 17.61 -0.26
C ASP A 53 -1.01 17.39 1.04
N TYR A 54 -1.69 17.16 2.16
CA TYR A 54 -1.08 16.84 3.46
C TYR A 54 -0.93 15.34 3.70
N VAL A 55 -1.31 14.52 2.71
CA VAL A 55 -1.26 13.05 2.77
C VAL A 55 -2.20 12.50 3.85
N ASN A 56 -3.28 13.22 4.18
CA ASN A 56 -4.40 12.61 4.89
C ASN A 56 -5.11 11.65 3.92
N MET A 57 -5.43 10.45 4.38
CA MET A 57 -5.90 9.37 3.50
C MET A 57 -7.24 8.82 3.94
N VAL A 58 -8.14 8.63 2.98
CA VAL A 58 -9.37 7.85 3.17
C VAL A 58 -9.09 6.42 2.71
N LEU A 59 -9.17 5.47 3.65
CA LEU A 59 -9.03 4.04 3.36
C LEU A 59 -10.33 3.31 3.60
N GLU A 60 -10.62 2.31 2.77
CA GLU A 60 -11.72 1.35 2.95
C GLU A 60 -11.20 -0.08 3.12
N ASP A 61 -12.04 -0.96 3.65
CA ASP A 61 -11.74 -2.38 3.90
C ASP A 61 -10.43 -2.55 4.67
N VAL A 62 -10.35 -1.85 5.81
CA VAL A 62 -9.09 -1.66 6.52
C VAL A 62 -8.88 -2.73 7.57
N THR A 63 -7.67 -3.26 7.59
CA THR A 63 -7.10 -4.03 8.69
C THR A 63 -6.11 -3.15 9.45
N GLU A 64 -6.43 -2.80 10.68
CA GLU A 64 -5.52 -2.16 11.62
C GLU A 64 -4.73 -3.23 12.38
N TYR A 65 -3.42 -3.04 12.46
CA TYR A 65 -2.50 -3.81 13.28
C TYR A 65 -1.90 -2.91 14.36
N ASP A 66 -1.99 -3.35 15.61
CA ASP A 66 -1.42 -2.65 16.77
C ASP A 66 -0.46 -3.61 17.47
N ASN A 67 0.82 -3.28 17.47
CA ASN A 67 1.85 -4.07 18.14
C ASN A 67 1.90 -3.65 19.62
N THR A 68 1.25 -4.44 20.48
CA THR A 68 1.30 -4.23 21.93
C THR A 68 2.34 -5.14 22.57
N PRO A 69 2.80 -4.86 23.81
CA PRO A 69 3.69 -5.76 24.55
C PRO A 69 3.11 -7.16 24.78
N GLU A 70 1.79 -7.31 24.69
CA GLU A 70 1.05 -8.56 24.90
C GLU A 70 0.89 -9.36 23.58
N GLY A 71 1.26 -8.77 22.45
CA GLY A 71 1.16 -9.34 21.12
C GLY A 71 0.53 -8.39 20.13
N ARG A 72 0.24 -8.89 18.93
CA ARG A 72 -0.34 -8.08 17.85
C ARG A 72 -1.86 -8.15 17.89
N ARG A 73 -2.51 -7.00 18.05
CA ARG A 73 -3.96 -6.87 17.95
C ARG A 73 -4.34 -6.50 16.52
N THR A 74 -5.32 -7.22 15.98
CA THR A 74 -5.86 -6.95 14.64
C THR A 74 -7.32 -6.49 14.75
N THR A 75 -7.67 -5.41 14.06
CA THR A 75 -9.03 -4.85 14.04
C THR A 75 -9.47 -4.57 12.61
N GLN A 76 -10.68 -4.98 12.25
CA GLN A 76 -11.28 -4.66 10.95
C GLN A 76 -12.13 -3.39 11.07
N LEU A 77 -11.97 -2.48 10.11
CA LEU A 77 -12.69 -1.22 10.02
C LEU A 77 -13.19 -1.02 8.59
N GLU A 78 -14.44 -0.58 8.42
CA GLU A 78 -15.03 -0.40 7.09
C GLU A 78 -14.39 0.77 6.34
N GLN A 79 -14.26 1.92 7.00
CA GLN A 79 -13.66 3.12 6.44
C GLN A 79 -13.01 3.96 7.54
N ILE A 80 -11.85 4.55 7.24
CA ILE A 80 -11.16 5.47 8.15
C ILE A 80 -10.62 6.69 7.40
N LEU A 81 -10.41 7.77 8.15
CA LEU A 81 -9.57 8.89 7.75
C LEU A 81 -8.27 8.83 8.55
N LEU A 82 -7.15 8.61 7.87
CA LEU A 82 -5.81 8.63 8.44
C LEU A 82 -5.20 10.02 8.35
N ASN A 83 -4.54 10.44 9.42
CA ASN A 83 -3.82 11.70 9.49
C ASN A 83 -2.40 11.55 8.90
N GLY A 84 -2.10 12.32 7.86
CA GLY A 84 -0.83 12.27 7.13
C GLY A 84 0.40 12.68 7.95
N GLY A 85 0.23 13.53 8.98
CA GLY A 85 1.32 14.00 9.82
C GLY A 85 1.99 12.90 10.66
N HIS A 86 1.29 11.77 10.87
CA HIS A 86 1.78 10.62 11.62
C HIS A 86 2.21 9.43 10.75
N ILE A 87 2.09 9.54 9.42
CA ILE A 87 2.56 8.51 8.50
C ILE A 87 4.10 8.51 8.50
N CYS A 88 4.68 7.31 8.60
CA CYS A 88 6.12 7.09 8.49
C CYS A 88 6.47 6.56 7.09
N MET A 89 5.73 5.57 6.60
CA MET A 89 5.97 4.92 5.32
C MET A 89 4.68 4.42 4.69
N LEU A 90 4.64 4.40 3.35
CA LEU A 90 3.55 3.84 2.56
C LEU A 90 4.13 2.82 1.57
N ILE A 91 3.55 1.62 1.55
CA ILE A 91 3.95 0.52 0.68
C ILE A 91 2.76 0.21 -0.27
N PRO A 92 2.87 0.56 -1.56
CA PRO A 92 1.90 0.17 -2.57
C PRO A 92 1.81 -1.36 -2.68
N GLY A 93 0.60 -1.92 -2.67
CA GLY A 93 0.38 -3.37 -2.79
C GLY A 93 0.82 -4.20 -1.58
N GLY A 94 1.19 -3.57 -0.46
CA GLY A 94 1.60 -4.29 0.75
C GLY A 94 0.45 -5.08 1.38
N GLU A 95 0.75 -6.29 1.87
CA GLU A 95 -0.21 -7.17 2.54
C GLU A 95 -0.22 -7.02 4.07
N GLY A 96 0.66 -6.17 4.61
CA GLY A 96 0.89 -6.00 6.04
C GLY A 96 2.00 -6.91 6.57
N PRO A 97 2.30 -6.82 7.88
CA PRO A 97 3.33 -7.66 8.48
C PRO A 97 2.92 -9.14 8.52
N GLN A 98 3.89 -10.01 8.25
CA GLN A 98 3.78 -11.48 8.40
C GLN A 98 3.65 -11.92 9.86
#